data_AF-A0A0F0GI76-F1
#
_entry.id   AF-A0A0F0GI76-F1
#
_cell.length_a   1.000
_cell.length_b   1.000
_cell.length_c   1.000
_cell.angle_alpha   90.00
_cell.angle_beta   90.00
_cell.angle_gamma   90.00
#
_symmetry.space_group_name_H-M   'P 1'
#
loop_
_entity.id
_entity.type
_entity.pdbx_description
1 polymer ?
#
loop_
_entity_poly.entity_id
_entity_poly.type
_entity_poly.pdbx_seq_one_letter_code
_entity_poly.pdbx_strand_id
1 'polypeptide(L)'
;MFGLSLLVSGLAWWLGLYLLARDPRKPLLWWAGAGLLGYSAAVVVPHPVLIGLPALAWTGAILLLARPELIRWWLIGLPVFLAASLWVPWIVLLPLAVSTVLAIRNRAYFSLVGVMFGLSAAAFLLQLLPDAITLPSIGFDLVVFGVLIAVTDAVEEGEAIRADMLRSFVIAGFTAVLFGSQVLLFGGPQLLAYTTVAAAIAVQVLANPLASVVDRLAVPAVAAERAELREAAESLPKRRALVTEDEGEFARLTRKALSHYGDLGKLVASPLIALTDEAPPLDRAAQLKSMLLTSIQRLKPADGDFGTSDEWRHYNALYFYYVKGIRPYSVRTKREDLDAEDRRALQWFVTQVPERTLHNWQNAAARLVATDLMAGVGSA
;
A
#
# COMPACT_ATOMS: atom_id res chain seq x y z
N MET A 1 -21.53 -25.95 -5.90
CA MET A 1 -21.04 -25.28 -4.67
C MET A 1 -19.53 -25.21 -4.62
N PHE A 2 -18.82 -26.34 -4.71
CA PHE A 2 -17.35 -26.37 -4.69
C PHE A 2 -16.70 -25.40 -5.71
N GLY A 3 -17.10 -25.43 -6.98
CA GLY A 3 -16.51 -24.54 -8.00
C GLY A 3 -16.67 -23.04 -7.71
N LEU A 4 -17.84 -22.61 -7.19
CA LEU A 4 -18.07 -21.23 -6.78
C LEU A 4 -17.20 -20.85 -5.58
N SER A 5 -17.10 -21.72 -4.59
CA SER A 5 -16.27 -21.50 -3.40
C SER A 5 -14.78 -21.46 -3.73
N LEU A 6 -14.32 -22.32 -4.64
CA LEU A 6 -12.96 -22.29 -5.19
C LEU A 6 -12.67 -20.99 -5.94
N LEU A 7 -13.62 -20.52 -6.75
CA LEU A 7 -13.49 -19.27 -7.49
C LEU A 7 -13.41 -18.06 -6.55
N VAL A 8 -14.35 -17.93 -5.61
CA VAL A 8 -14.38 -16.78 -4.69
C VAL A 8 -13.20 -16.79 -3.73
N SER A 9 -12.81 -17.97 -3.21
CA SER A 9 -11.59 -18.13 -2.40
C SER A 9 -10.32 -17.83 -3.20
N GLY A 10 -10.22 -18.28 -4.45
CA GLY A 10 -9.10 -17.96 -5.34
C GLY A 10 -8.99 -16.46 -5.64
N LEU A 11 -10.12 -15.78 -5.89
CA LEU A 11 -10.16 -14.33 -6.09
C LEU A 11 -9.74 -13.57 -4.83
N ALA A 12 -10.27 -13.96 -3.66
CA ALA A 12 -9.90 -13.35 -2.40
C ALA A 12 -8.41 -13.58 -2.08
N TRP A 13 -7.90 -14.78 -2.32
CA TRP A 13 -6.50 -15.13 -2.12
C TRP A 13 -5.58 -14.30 -3.02
N TRP A 14 -5.88 -14.22 -4.32
CA TRP A 14 -5.15 -13.39 -5.27
C TRP A 14 -5.14 -11.93 -4.85
N LEU A 15 -6.31 -11.35 -4.58
CA LEU A 15 -6.41 -9.94 -4.21
C LEU A 15 -5.71 -9.66 -2.89
N GLY A 16 -5.82 -10.57 -1.91
CA GLY A 16 -5.15 -10.46 -0.62
C GLY A 16 -3.63 -10.40 -0.77
N LEU A 17 -3.06 -11.32 -1.55
CA LEU A 17 -1.62 -11.30 -1.86
C LEU A 17 -1.23 -10.08 -2.68
N TYR A 18 -2.06 -9.65 -3.63
CA TYR A 18 -1.81 -8.47 -4.46
C TYR A 18 -1.70 -7.20 -3.60
N LEU A 19 -2.62 -7.00 -2.65
CA LEU A 19 -2.57 -5.86 -1.73
C LEU A 19 -1.31 -5.88 -0.86
N LEU A 20 -0.92 -7.06 -0.33
CA LEU A 20 0.30 -7.20 0.46
C LEU A 20 1.57 -6.93 -0.34
N ALA A 21 1.62 -7.39 -1.59
CA ALA A 21 2.75 -7.19 -2.48
C ALA A 21 2.86 -5.75 -2.98
N ARG A 22 1.73 -5.03 -3.12
CA ARG A 22 1.66 -3.67 -3.67
C ARG A 22 2.49 -2.66 -2.87
N ASP A 23 2.26 -2.56 -1.56
CA ASP A 23 3.11 -1.78 -0.66
C ASP A 23 3.03 -2.36 0.78
N PRO A 24 3.98 -3.21 1.20
CA PRO A 24 3.94 -3.86 2.50
C PRO A 24 4.14 -2.89 3.67
N ARG A 25 4.48 -1.62 3.40
CA ARG A 25 4.67 -0.60 4.44
C ARG A 25 3.35 0.09 4.82
N LYS A 26 2.30 -0.07 4.01
CA LYS A 26 1.00 0.55 4.26
C LYS A 26 0.13 -0.36 5.14
N PRO A 27 -0.23 0.07 6.36
CA PRO A 27 -1.00 -0.77 7.27
C PRO A 27 -2.41 -1.07 6.72
N LEU A 28 -2.99 -0.16 5.95
CA LEU A 28 -4.31 -0.36 5.33
C LEU A 28 -4.32 -1.56 4.38
N LEU A 29 -3.32 -1.65 3.49
CA LEU A 29 -3.17 -2.77 2.56
C LEU A 29 -2.91 -4.07 3.31
N TRP A 30 -2.14 -4.01 4.41
CA TRP A 30 -1.88 -5.16 5.25
C TRP A 30 -3.16 -5.73 5.89
N TRP A 31 -3.97 -4.87 6.50
CA TRP A 31 -5.22 -5.28 7.14
C TRP A 31 -6.27 -5.79 6.14
N ALA A 32 -6.41 -5.10 5.00
CA ALA A 32 -7.31 -5.53 3.94
C ALA A 32 -6.87 -6.88 3.34
N GLY A 33 -5.57 -7.02 3.07
CA GLY A 33 -4.97 -8.26 2.59
C GLY A 33 -5.13 -9.41 3.58
N ALA A 34 -4.87 -9.17 4.87
CA ALA A 34 -5.06 -10.17 5.93
C ALA A 34 -6.51 -10.64 6.04
N GLY A 35 -7.50 -9.76 5.86
CA GLY A 35 -8.92 -10.15 5.85
C GLY A 35 -9.28 -11.08 4.69
N LEU A 36 -8.80 -10.75 3.49
CA LEU A 36 -8.99 -11.56 2.28
C LEU A 36 -8.31 -12.94 2.36
N LEU A 37 -7.07 -12.98 2.86
CA LEU A 37 -6.34 -14.22 3.07
C LEU A 37 -6.96 -15.07 4.18
N GLY A 38 -7.38 -14.43 5.28
CA GLY A 38 -8.10 -15.08 6.38
C GLY A 38 -9.39 -15.74 5.90
N TYR A 39 -10.13 -15.08 5.00
CA TYR A 39 -11.36 -15.63 4.44
C TYR A 39 -11.07 -16.85 3.58
N SER A 40 -10.08 -16.73 2.70
CA SER A 40 -9.68 -17.81 1.80
C SER A 40 -9.21 -19.03 2.59
N ALA A 41 -8.47 -18.81 3.69
CA ALA A 41 -8.07 -19.87 4.61
C ALA A 41 -9.26 -20.49 5.36
N ALA A 42 -10.22 -19.69 5.82
CA ALA A 42 -11.42 -20.16 6.52
C ALA A 42 -12.33 -21.01 5.62
N VAL A 43 -12.37 -20.74 4.32
CA VAL A 43 -13.10 -21.56 3.33
C VAL A 43 -12.49 -22.96 3.21
N VAL A 44 -11.17 -23.08 3.28
CA VAL A 44 -10.45 -24.36 3.15
C VAL A 44 -10.44 -25.13 4.47
N VAL A 45 -10.22 -24.40 5.56
CA VAL A 45 -10.13 -24.94 6.92
C VAL A 45 -11.11 -24.16 7.80
N PRO A 46 -12.37 -24.61 7.92
CA PRO A 46 -13.40 -23.93 8.70
C PRO A 46 -13.15 -24.16 10.20
N HIS A 47 -12.10 -23.54 10.73
CA HIS A 47 -11.74 -23.55 12.14
C HIS A 47 -12.31 -22.29 12.82
N PRO A 48 -12.87 -22.35 14.04
CA PRO A 48 -13.46 -21.19 14.72
C PRO A 48 -12.56 -19.94 14.75
N VAL A 49 -11.25 -20.13 14.97
CA VAL A 49 -10.23 -19.07 14.90
C VAL A 49 -10.16 -18.41 13.52
N LEU A 50 -10.08 -19.22 12.46
CA LEU A 50 -9.92 -18.73 11.10
C LEU A 50 -11.17 -18.00 10.61
N ILE A 51 -12.34 -18.43 11.07
CA ILE A 51 -13.63 -17.80 10.79
C ILE A 51 -13.71 -16.37 11.33
N GLY A 52 -13.09 -16.09 12.48
CA GLY A 52 -13.06 -14.74 13.07
C GLY A 52 -12.01 -13.80 12.45
N LEU A 53 -10.97 -14.34 11.81
CA LEU A 53 -9.86 -13.54 11.27
C LEU A 53 -10.29 -12.48 10.24
N PRO A 54 -11.17 -12.78 9.26
CA PRO A 54 -11.65 -11.78 8.31
C PRO A 54 -12.27 -10.58 9.01
N ALA A 55 -13.19 -10.82 9.96
CA ALA A 55 -13.88 -9.76 10.68
C ALA A 55 -12.93 -8.89 11.50
N LEU A 56 -11.98 -9.51 12.19
CA LEU A 56 -10.97 -8.79 12.99
C LEU A 56 -10.01 -7.99 12.11
N ALA A 57 -9.54 -8.58 11.01
CA ALA A 57 -8.66 -7.88 10.10
C ALA A 57 -9.35 -6.69 9.41
N TRP A 58 -10.61 -6.89 9.04
CA TRP A 58 -11.44 -5.86 8.44
C TRP A 58 -11.75 -4.70 9.37
N THR A 59 -11.99 -5.00 10.65
CA THR A 59 -12.11 -3.97 11.69
C THR A 59 -10.89 -3.05 11.66
N GLY A 60 -9.68 -3.61 11.57
CA GLY A 60 -8.44 -2.84 11.44
C GLY A 60 -8.41 -1.93 10.20
N ALA A 61 -8.83 -2.45 9.05
CA ALA A 61 -8.91 -1.67 7.80
C ALA A 61 -9.93 -0.51 7.91
N ILE A 62 -11.13 -0.78 8.44
CA ILE A 62 -12.17 0.24 8.64
C ILE A 62 -11.70 1.31 9.64
N LEU A 63 -11.05 0.91 10.73
CA LEU A 63 -10.51 1.86 11.71
C LEU A 63 -9.45 2.76 11.09
N LEU A 64 -8.57 2.25 10.23
CA LEU A 64 -7.58 3.09 9.54
C LEU A 64 -8.24 4.13 8.62
N LEU A 65 -9.35 3.77 7.96
CA LEU A 65 -10.09 4.69 7.10
C LEU A 65 -10.93 5.70 7.89
N ALA A 66 -11.55 5.28 8.99
CA ALA A 66 -12.47 6.13 9.74
C ALA A 66 -11.79 6.94 10.85
N ARG A 67 -10.92 6.30 11.64
CA ARG A 67 -10.31 6.85 12.87
C ARG A 67 -8.92 6.22 13.09
N PRO A 68 -7.88 6.64 12.35
CA PRO A 68 -6.56 5.98 12.39
C PRO A 68 -5.92 6.00 13.78
N GLU A 69 -6.27 6.96 14.63
CA GLU A 69 -5.81 7.06 16.03
C GLU A 69 -6.18 5.82 16.87
N LEU A 70 -7.28 5.14 16.54
CA LEU A 70 -7.76 3.98 17.27
C LEU A 70 -7.00 2.69 16.95
N ILE A 71 -6.14 2.68 15.92
CA ILE A 71 -5.45 1.45 15.49
C ILE A 71 -4.52 0.91 16.59
N ARG A 72 -3.92 1.78 17.40
CA ARG A 72 -3.04 1.37 18.51
C ARG A 72 -3.81 0.58 19.57
N TRP A 73 -5.01 1.06 19.91
CA TRP A 73 -5.91 0.38 20.83
C TRP A 73 -6.46 -0.91 20.24
N TRP A 74 -6.75 -0.91 18.93
CA TRP A 74 -7.17 -2.12 18.23
C TRP A 74 -6.11 -3.22 18.28
N LEU A 75 -4.83 -2.88 18.10
CA LEU A 75 -3.73 -3.86 18.21
C LEU A 75 -3.64 -4.50 19.61
N ILE A 76 -3.95 -3.74 20.66
CA ILE A 76 -4.01 -4.25 22.04
C ILE A 76 -5.24 -5.13 22.27
N GLY A 77 -6.40 -4.73 21.71
CA GLY A 77 -7.65 -5.48 21.84
C GLY A 77 -7.73 -6.74 20.96
N LEU A 78 -7.01 -6.76 19.84
CA LEU A 78 -7.01 -7.86 18.86
C LEU A 78 -6.79 -9.25 19.50
N PRO A 79 -5.73 -9.49 20.31
CA PRO A 79 -5.52 -10.80 20.92
C PRO A 79 -6.66 -11.20 21.86
N VAL A 80 -7.31 -10.25 22.52
CA VAL A 80 -8.45 -10.51 23.41
C VAL A 80 -9.66 -10.98 22.60
N PHE A 81 -10.01 -10.28 21.52
CA PHE A 81 -11.11 -10.69 20.65
C PHE A 81 -10.82 -12.00 19.92
N LEU A 82 -9.58 -12.22 19.50
CA LEU A 82 -9.14 -13.47 18.87
C LEU A 82 -9.27 -14.64 19.85
N ALA A 83 -8.77 -14.50 21.08
CA ALA A 83 -8.91 -15.53 22.11
C ALA A 83 -10.38 -15.78 22.47
N ALA A 84 -11.17 -14.72 22.65
CA ALA A 84 -12.59 -14.86 22.98
C ALA A 84 -13.39 -15.55 21.86
N SER A 85 -13.00 -15.35 20.59
CA SER A 85 -13.65 -15.98 19.44
C SER A 85 -13.53 -17.52 19.42
N LEU A 86 -12.59 -18.10 20.17
CA LEU A 86 -12.47 -19.55 20.36
C LEU A 86 -13.70 -20.15 21.02
N TRP A 87 -14.29 -19.42 21.97
CA TRP A 87 -15.46 -19.88 22.73
C TRP A 87 -16.75 -19.25 22.22
N VAL A 88 -16.66 -18.01 21.75
CA VAL A 88 -17.81 -17.21 21.33
C VAL A 88 -17.51 -16.58 19.96
N PRO A 89 -17.68 -17.31 18.84
CA PRO A 89 -17.25 -16.85 17.51
C PRO A 89 -17.87 -15.51 17.08
N TRP A 90 -19.13 -15.26 17.43
CA TRP A 90 -19.84 -14.02 17.09
C TRP A 90 -19.33 -12.78 17.85
N ILE A 91 -18.44 -12.93 18.84
CA ILE A 91 -17.87 -11.79 19.58
C ILE A 91 -17.08 -10.82 18.67
N VAL A 92 -16.54 -11.34 17.55
CA VAL A 92 -15.81 -10.54 16.55
C VAL A 92 -16.71 -9.56 15.80
N LEU A 93 -18.04 -9.76 15.83
CA LEU A 93 -19.01 -8.85 15.25
C LEU A 93 -19.13 -7.54 16.03
N LEU A 94 -18.85 -7.54 17.33
CA LEU A 94 -18.92 -6.33 18.16
C LEU A 94 -17.94 -5.24 17.69
N PRO A 95 -16.62 -5.49 17.60
CA PRO A 95 -15.70 -4.47 17.12
C PRO A 95 -15.92 -4.12 15.65
N LEU A 96 -16.35 -5.10 14.83
CA LEU A 96 -16.70 -4.87 13.44
C LEU A 96 -17.87 -3.88 13.33
N ALA A 97 -18.98 -4.11 14.04
CA ALA A 97 -20.15 -3.24 14.07
C ALA A 97 -19.81 -1.84 14.57
N VAL A 98 -19.02 -1.73 15.65
CA VAL A 98 -18.55 -0.44 16.17
C VAL A 98 -17.74 0.32 15.11
N SER A 99 -16.79 -0.35 14.45
CA SER A 99 -15.98 0.28 13.40
C SER A 99 -16.82 0.73 12.20
N THR A 100 -17.81 -0.07 11.78
CA THR A 100 -18.74 0.28 10.69
C THR A 100 -19.61 1.47 11.05
N VAL A 101 -20.13 1.55 12.28
CA VAL A 101 -20.90 2.71 12.76
C VAL A 101 -20.04 3.98 12.77
N LEU A 102 -18.78 3.88 13.20
CA LEU A 102 -17.83 5.00 13.13
C LEU A 102 -17.58 5.45 11.69
N ALA A 103 -17.43 4.50 10.75
CA ALA A 103 -17.25 4.79 9.34
C ALA A 103 -18.46 5.50 8.73
N ILE A 104 -19.69 5.08 9.07
CA ILE A 104 -20.93 5.75 8.66
C ILE A 104 -20.97 7.17 9.22
N ARG A 105 -20.69 7.35 10.52
CA ARG A 105 -20.73 8.66 11.18
C ARG A 105 -19.73 9.64 10.57
N ASN A 106 -18.56 9.16 10.18
CA ASN A 106 -17.53 9.95 9.51
C ASN A 106 -17.75 10.10 8.00
N ARG A 107 -18.90 9.64 7.46
CA ARG A 107 -19.25 9.68 6.03
C ARG A 107 -18.15 9.09 5.14
N ALA A 108 -17.49 8.03 5.61
CA ALA A 108 -16.54 7.31 4.79
C ALA A 108 -17.27 6.67 3.60
N TYR A 109 -16.79 6.89 2.38
CA TYR A 109 -17.35 6.30 1.15
C TYR A 109 -17.41 4.76 1.17
N PHE A 110 -16.61 4.16 2.04
CA PHE A 110 -16.50 2.73 2.31
C PHE A 110 -17.58 2.15 3.22
N SER A 111 -18.41 3.00 3.84
CA SER A 111 -19.40 2.58 4.85
C SER A 111 -20.42 1.57 4.34
N LEU A 112 -20.90 1.71 3.10
CA LEU A 112 -21.87 0.78 2.50
C LEU A 112 -21.33 -0.65 2.44
N VAL A 113 -20.09 -0.81 1.98
CA VAL A 113 -19.47 -2.14 1.86
C VAL A 113 -19.14 -2.72 3.24
N GLY A 114 -18.76 -1.87 4.21
CA GLY A 114 -18.62 -2.27 5.60
C GLY A 114 -19.94 -2.80 6.22
N VAL A 115 -21.08 -2.22 5.84
CA VAL A 115 -22.41 -2.70 6.24
C VAL A 115 -22.73 -4.03 5.57
N MET A 116 -22.55 -4.16 4.25
CA MET A 116 -22.78 -5.41 3.53
C MET A 116 -21.97 -6.56 4.13
N PHE A 117 -20.67 -6.35 4.30
CA PHE A 117 -19.79 -7.34 4.94
C PHE A 117 -20.24 -7.68 6.36
N GLY A 118 -20.59 -6.68 7.18
CA GLY A 118 -21.08 -6.89 8.54
C GLY A 118 -22.36 -7.73 8.58
N LEU A 119 -23.29 -7.50 7.64
CA LEU A 119 -24.51 -8.29 7.50
C LEU A 119 -24.22 -9.72 7.06
N SER A 120 -23.36 -9.90 6.05
CA SER A 120 -22.93 -11.23 5.57
C SER A 120 -22.21 -12.03 6.67
N ALA A 121 -21.31 -11.38 7.42
CA ALA A 121 -20.60 -11.98 8.54
C ALA A 121 -21.54 -12.33 9.70
N ALA A 122 -22.51 -11.47 10.01
CA ALA A 122 -23.52 -11.75 11.02
C ALA A 122 -24.43 -12.91 10.61
N ALA A 123 -24.87 -12.94 9.34
CA ALA A 123 -25.69 -14.02 8.80
C ALA A 123 -24.97 -15.38 8.88
N PHE A 124 -23.66 -15.41 8.62
CA PHE A 124 -22.84 -16.60 8.76
C PHE A 124 -22.63 -17.01 10.23
N LEU A 125 -22.14 -16.11 11.07
CA LEU A 125 -21.77 -16.41 12.47
C LEU A 125 -22.96 -16.74 13.36
N LEU A 126 -24.13 -16.17 13.06
CA LEU A 126 -25.39 -16.44 13.75
C LEU A 126 -26.20 -17.56 13.07
N GLN A 127 -25.66 -18.19 12.02
CA GLN A 127 -26.31 -19.29 11.29
C GLN A 127 -27.72 -18.94 10.78
N LEU A 128 -27.93 -17.69 10.34
CA LEU A 128 -29.23 -17.20 9.89
C LEU A 128 -29.59 -17.68 8.48
N LEU A 129 -28.59 -18.04 7.68
CA LEU A 129 -28.72 -18.47 6.29
C LEU A 129 -27.76 -19.63 6.00
N PRO A 130 -28.04 -20.47 4.97
CA PRO A 130 -27.15 -21.56 4.58
C PRO A 130 -25.74 -21.08 4.21
N ASP A 131 -24.71 -21.82 4.65
CA ASP A 131 -23.28 -21.58 4.33
C ASP A 131 -23.02 -21.46 2.83
N ALA A 132 -23.79 -22.21 2.06
CA ALA A 132 -23.90 -22.16 0.61
C ALA A 132 -24.03 -20.75 0.01
N ILE A 133 -24.68 -19.84 0.74
CA ILE A 133 -24.99 -18.47 0.31
C ILE A 133 -24.13 -17.47 1.06
N THR A 134 -24.00 -17.64 2.38
CA THR A 134 -23.29 -16.70 3.25
C THR A 134 -21.79 -16.67 2.97
N LEU A 135 -21.14 -17.82 2.75
CA LEU A 135 -19.69 -17.86 2.46
C LEU A 135 -19.33 -17.14 1.15
N PRO A 136 -20.00 -17.39 0.00
CA PRO A 136 -19.75 -16.62 -1.20
C PRO A 136 -20.07 -15.13 -1.05
N SER A 137 -21.12 -14.77 -0.29
CA SER A 137 -21.50 -13.37 -0.06
C SER A 137 -20.44 -12.62 0.73
N ILE A 138 -19.89 -13.22 1.79
CA ILE A 138 -18.74 -12.66 2.53
C ILE A 138 -17.55 -12.44 1.58
N GLY A 139 -17.22 -13.43 0.76
CA GLY A 139 -16.11 -13.32 -0.18
C GLY A 139 -16.32 -12.24 -1.23
N PHE A 140 -17.55 -12.08 -1.74
CA PHE A 140 -17.91 -11.01 -2.65
C PHE A 140 -17.72 -9.63 -2.01
N ASP A 141 -18.24 -9.44 -0.79
CA ASP A 141 -18.10 -8.18 -0.05
C ASP A 141 -16.62 -7.82 0.19
N LEU A 142 -15.82 -8.82 0.57
CA LEU A 142 -14.37 -8.67 0.77
C LEU A 142 -13.64 -8.31 -0.53
N VAL A 143 -13.96 -8.97 -1.65
CA VAL A 143 -13.34 -8.69 -2.96
C VAL A 143 -13.70 -7.27 -3.42
N VAL A 144 -14.97 -6.87 -3.34
CA VAL A 144 -15.42 -5.51 -3.72
C VAL A 144 -14.65 -4.46 -2.92
N PHE A 145 -14.57 -4.62 -1.61
CA PHE A 145 -13.85 -3.66 -0.78
C PHE A 145 -12.34 -3.67 -1.01
N GLY A 146 -11.73 -4.84 -1.19
CA GLY A 146 -10.31 -4.97 -1.49
C GLY A 146 -9.96 -4.24 -2.78
N VAL A 147 -10.82 -4.33 -3.80
CA VAL A 147 -10.69 -3.56 -5.06
C VAL A 147 -10.83 -2.07 -4.79
N LEU A 148 -11.82 -1.64 -4.00
CA LEU A 148 -11.99 -0.22 -3.65
C LEU A 148 -10.76 0.32 -2.90
N ILE A 149 -10.22 -0.42 -1.93
CA ILE A 149 -8.99 -0.07 -1.21
C ILE A 149 -7.83 0.08 -2.19
N ALA A 150 -7.66 -0.88 -3.11
CA ALA A 150 -6.60 -0.82 -4.10
C ALA A 150 -6.73 0.42 -4.99
N VAL A 151 -7.95 0.74 -5.45
CA VAL A 151 -8.23 1.90 -6.31
C VAL A 151 -7.96 3.20 -5.56
N THR A 152 -8.43 3.33 -4.32
CA THR A 152 -8.18 4.52 -3.50
C THR A 152 -6.69 4.70 -3.22
N ASP A 153 -5.99 3.62 -2.89
CA ASP A 153 -4.54 3.62 -2.69
C ASP A 153 -3.80 4.10 -3.94
N ALA A 154 -4.18 3.59 -5.12
CA ALA A 154 -3.58 4.00 -6.39
C ALA A 154 -3.82 5.48 -6.71
N VAL A 155 -5.02 6.00 -6.42
CA VAL A 155 -5.33 7.42 -6.59
C VAL A 155 -4.50 8.29 -5.64
N GLU A 156 -4.29 7.85 -4.40
CA GLU A 156 -3.41 8.52 -3.44
C GLU A 156 -1.92 8.46 -3.82
N GLU A 157 -1.50 7.42 -4.54
CA GLU A 157 -0.15 7.31 -5.11
C GLU A 157 0.00 8.04 -6.44
N GLY A 158 -1.09 8.41 -7.11
CA GLY A 158 -1.06 8.98 -8.46
C GLY A 158 -0.80 7.94 -9.56
N GLU A 159 -0.97 6.65 -9.25
CA GLU A 159 -0.66 5.52 -10.13
C GLU A 159 -1.91 5.06 -10.92
N ALA A 160 -1.67 4.43 -12.06
CA ALA A 160 -2.67 3.66 -12.79
C ALA A 160 -2.77 2.25 -12.17
N ILE A 161 -3.96 1.87 -11.69
CA ILE A 161 -4.15 0.52 -11.11
C ILE A 161 -4.65 -0.52 -12.12
N ARG A 162 -5.48 -0.10 -13.09
CA ARG A 162 -6.24 -1.05 -13.91
C ARG A 162 -5.35 -2.02 -14.69
N ALA A 163 -4.31 -1.51 -15.33
CA ALA A 163 -3.41 -2.31 -16.15
C ALA A 163 -2.57 -3.27 -15.30
N ASP A 164 -2.01 -2.78 -14.20
CA ASP A 164 -1.21 -3.58 -13.25
C ASP A 164 -2.03 -4.71 -12.63
N MET A 165 -3.20 -4.38 -12.10
CA MET A 165 -4.10 -5.35 -11.47
C MET A 165 -4.62 -6.37 -12.49
N LEU A 166 -4.98 -5.94 -13.70
CA LEU A 166 -5.40 -6.86 -14.78
C LEU A 166 -4.27 -7.79 -15.20
N ARG A 167 -3.04 -7.28 -15.34
CA ARG A 167 -1.87 -8.10 -15.67
C ARG A 167 -1.64 -9.17 -14.60
N SER A 168 -1.65 -8.79 -13.33
CA SER A 168 -1.52 -9.73 -12.21
C SER A 168 -2.64 -10.78 -12.23
N PHE A 169 -3.89 -10.33 -12.41
CA PHE A 169 -5.06 -11.19 -12.45
C PHE A 169 -4.99 -12.22 -13.60
N VAL A 170 -4.64 -11.79 -14.81
CA VAL A 170 -4.58 -12.67 -15.98
C VAL A 170 -3.51 -13.74 -15.81
N ILE A 171 -2.30 -13.36 -15.36
CA ILE A 171 -1.19 -14.31 -15.19
C ILE A 171 -1.50 -15.31 -14.06
N ALA A 172 -1.95 -14.81 -12.90
CA ALA A 172 -2.30 -15.66 -11.77
C ALA A 172 -3.51 -16.55 -12.08
N GLY A 173 -4.54 -15.99 -12.71
CA GLY A 173 -5.76 -16.70 -13.11
C GLY A 173 -5.48 -17.80 -14.15
N PHE A 174 -4.70 -17.51 -15.19
CA PHE A 174 -4.30 -18.52 -16.17
C PHE A 174 -3.53 -19.68 -15.52
N THR A 175 -2.56 -19.36 -14.66
CA THR A 175 -1.76 -20.35 -13.93
C THR A 175 -2.63 -21.19 -12.99
N ALA A 176 -3.55 -20.54 -12.26
CA ALA A 176 -4.50 -21.20 -11.37
C ALA A 176 -5.46 -22.13 -12.12
N VAL A 177 -5.97 -21.71 -13.28
CA VAL A 177 -6.83 -22.55 -14.13
C VAL A 177 -6.03 -23.72 -14.68
N LEU A 178 -4.82 -23.50 -15.15
CA LEU A 178 -3.96 -24.56 -15.70
C LEU A 178 -3.71 -25.67 -14.67
N PHE A 179 -3.23 -25.33 -13.47
CA PHE A 179 -2.92 -26.35 -12.45
C PHE A 179 -4.17 -26.84 -11.70
N GLY A 180 -5.11 -25.96 -11.41
CA GLY A 180 -6.36 -26.32 -10.74
C GLY A 180 -7.21 -27.28 -11.58
N SER A 181 -7.32 -27.04 -12.89
CA SER A 181 -8.09 -27.91 -13.79
C SER A 181 -7.51 -29.32 -13.86
N GLN A 182 -6.19 -29.49 -13.82
CA GLN A 182 -5.58 -30.83 -13.77
C GLN A 182 -6.08 -31.62 -12.56
N VAL A 183 -6.05 -31.02 -11.36
CA VAL A 183 -6.56 -31.68 -10.14
C VAL A 183 -8.03 -32.07 -10.31
N LEU A 184 -8.86 -31.21 -10.89
CA LEU A 184 -10.28 -31.48 -11.09
C LEU A 184 -10.55 -32.55 -12.16
N LEU A 185 -9.85 -32.49 -13.30
CA LEU A 185 -9.99 -33.44 -14.41
C LEU A 185 -9.59 -34.86 -14.01
N PHE A 186 -8.58 -35.00 -13.15
CA PHE A 186 -8.14 -36.29 -12.64
C PHE A 186 -8.85 -36.72 -11.34
N GLY A 187 -9.94 -36.05 -10.96
CA GLY A 187 -10.76 -36.44 -9.80
C GLY A 187 -10.04 -36.29 -8.45
N GLY A 188 -9.09 -35.36 -8.35
CA GLY A 188 -8.29 -35.14 -7.15
C GLY A 188 -9.11 -34.56 -5.98
N PRO A 189 -8.59 -34.65 -4.74
CA PRO A 189 -9.27 -34.13 -3.55
C PRO A 189 -9.53 -32.62 -3.62
N GLN A 190 -10.67 -32.15 -3.09
CA GLN A 190 -11.01 -30.72 -3.04
C GLN A 190 -9.94 -29.88 -2.34
N LEU A 191 -9.38 -30.39 -1.24
CA LEU A 191 -8.29 -29.73 -0.51
C LEU A 191 -7.07 -29.51 -1.39
N LEU A 192 -6.70 -30.51 -2.21
CA LEU A 192 -5.59 -30.39 -3.16
C LEU A 192 -5.89 -29.34 -4.23
N ALA A 193 -7.13 -29.26 -4.71
CA ALA A 193 -7.51 -28.22 -5.68
C ALA A 193 -7.38 -26.81 -5.08
N TYR A 194 -7.85 -26.59 -3.85
CA TYR A 194 -7.67 -25.32 -3.14
C TYR A 194 -6.20 -24.95 -2.96
N THR A 195 -5.39 -25.86 -2.42
CA THR A 195 -3.97 -25.58 -2.16
C THR A 195 -3.17 -25.42 -3.45
N THR A 196 -3.50 -26.15 -4.51
CA THR A 196 -2.88 -26.02 -5.83
C THR A 196 -3.19 -24.66 -6.45
N VAL A 197 -4.47 -24.24 -6.43
CA VAL A 197 -4.88 -22.91 -6.90
C VAL A 197 -4.21 -21.81 -6.07
N ALA A 198 -4.21 -21.93 -4.74
CA ALA A 198 -3.58 -20.96 -3.86
C ALA A 198 -2.06 -20.86 -4.09
N ALA A 199 -1.36 -21.99 -4.27
CA ALA A 199 0.06 -22.03 -4.54
C ALA A 199 0.40 -21.43 -5.92
N ALA A 200 -0.37 -21.78 -6.95
CA ALA A 200 -0.24 -21.23 -8.30
C ALA A 200 -0.37 -19.70 -8.30
N ILE A 201 -1.39 -19.18 -7.63
CA ILE A 201 -1.57 -17.73 -7.46
C ILE A 201 -0.42 -17.12 -6.67
N ALA A 202 -0.01 -17.73 -5.55
CA ALA A 202 1.00 -17.19 -4.68
C ALA A 202 2.37 -17.05 -5.37
N VAL A 203 2.78 -18.06 -6.14
CA VAL A 203 4.04 -18.00 -6.90
C VAL A 203 4.02 -16.85 -7.92
N GLN A 204 2.88 -16.61 -8.59
CA GLN A 204 2.77 -15.53 -9.58
C GLN A 204 2.73 -14.15 -8.94
N VAL A 205 1.94 -13.97 -7.87
CA VAL A 205 1.79 -12.68 -7.20
C VAL A 205 3.04 -12.30 -6.39
N LEU A 206 3.70 -13.28 -5.78
CA LEU A 206 4.91 -13.08 -4.97
C LEU A 206 6.21 -13.32 -5.76
N ALA A 207 6.15 -13.36 -7.09
CA ALA A 207 7.30 -13.66 -7.94
C ALA A 207 8.52 -12.77 -7.61
N ASN A 208 8.30 -11.46 -7.44
CA ASN A 208 9.36 -10.51 -7.14
C ASN A 208 9.94 -10.63 -5.71
N PRO A 209 9.11 -10.68 -4.65
CA PRO A 209 9.60 -10.99 -3.30
C PRO A 209 10.40 -12.29 -3.24
N LEU A 210 9.91 -13.36 -3.89
CA LEU A 210 10.59 -14.65 -3.96
C LEU A 210 11.91 -14.54 -4.71
N ALA A 211 11.93 -13.89 -5.87
CA ALA A 211 13.15 -13.66 -6.64
C ALA A 211 14.18 -12.84 -5.84
N SER A 212 13.76 -11.85 -5.04
CA SER A 212 14.67 -11.09 -4.18
C SER A 212 15.25 -11.92 -3.02
N VAL A 213 14.55 -12.94 -2.54
CA VAL A 213 15.13 -13.91 -1.59
C VAL A 213 16.15 -14.81 -2.30
N VAL A 214 15.79 -15.33 -3.47
CA VAL A 214 16.66 -16.19 -4.27
C VAL A 214 17.93 -15.45 -4.69
N ASP A 215 17.81 -14.22 -5.20
CA ASP A 215 18.95 -13.42 -5.65
C ASP A 215 19.93 -13.14 -4.50
N ARG A 216 19.44 -12.87 -3.28
CA ARG A 216 20.28 -12.68 -2.09
C ARG A 216 21.07 -13.93 -1.70
N LEU A 217 20.56 -15.12 -2.01
CA LEU A 217 21.20 -16.40 -1.69
C LEU A 217 22.11 -16.89 -2.82
N ALA A 218 21.65 -16.79 -4.07
CA ALA A 218 22.32 -17.37 -5.23
C ALA A 218 23.30 -16.40 -5.91
N VAL A 219 23.01 -15.10 -5.91
CA VAL A 219 23.80 -14.07 -6.61
C VAL A 219 23.93 -12.78 -5.79
N PRO A 220 24.46 -12.84 -4.55
CA PRO A 220 24.45 -11.71 -3.61
C PRO A 220 25.16 -10.46 -4.13
N ALA A 221 26.20 -10.63 -4.98
CA ALA A 221 26.97 -9.52 -5.54
C ALA A 221 26.14 -8.59 -6.44
N VAL A 222 25.12 -9.12 -7.13
CA VAL A 222 24.27 -8.36 -8.08
C VAL A 222 22.81 -8.30 -7.62
N ALA A 223 22.49 -8.80 -6.42
CA ALA A 223 21.12 -8.91 -5.94
C ALA A 223 20.42 -7.54 -5.81
N ALA A 224 21.16 -6.50 -5.42
CA ALA A 224 20.63 -5.14 -5.29
C ALA A 224 20.25 -4.55 -6.66
N GLU A 225 21.17 -4.61 -7.63
CA GLU A 225 20.96 -4.12 -9.00
C GLU A 225 19.81 -4.86 -9.68
N ARG A 226 19.74 -6.20 -9.53
CA ARG A 226 18.63 -7.00 -10.08
C ARG A 226 17.29 -6.63 -9.46
N ALA A 227 17.25 -6.33 -8.16
CA ALA A 227 16.04 -5.90 -7.49
C ALA A 227 15.56 -4.54 -8.03
N GLU A 228 16.48 -3.58 -8.21
CA GLU A 228 16.18 -2.26 -8.77
C GLU A 228 15.64 -2.34 -10.20
N LEU A 229 16.28 -3.13 -11.07
CA LEU A 229 15.80 -3.35 -12.44
C LEU A 229 14.40 -3.96 -12.48
N ARG A 230 14.13 -4.95 -11.61
CA ARG A 230 12.81 -5.60 -11.51
C ARG A 230 11.75 -4.65 -10.99
N GLU A 231 12.09 -3.84 -9.99
CA GLU A 231 11.19 -2.83 -9.42
C GLU A 231 10.82 -1.76 -10.46
N ALA A 232 11.78 -1.29 -11.25
CA ALA A 232 11.54 -0.36 -12.34
C ALA A 232 10.68 -0.97 -13.47
N ALA A 233 10.87 -2.25 -13.79
CA ALA A 233 10.01 -2.94 -14.75
C ALA A 233 8.57 -3.10 -14.24
N GLU A 234 8.39 -3.40 -12.95
CA GLU A 234 7.08 -3.54 -12.30
C GLU A 234 6.32 -2.22 -12.12
N SER A 235 7.00 -1.09 -12.12
CA SER A 235 6.34 0.21 -12.02
C SER A 235 5.79 0.71 -13.37
N LEU A 236 6.22 0.14 -14.50
CA LEU A 236 5.75 0.56 -15.84
C LEU A 236 4.23 0.43 -16.02
N PRO A 237 3.57 -0.69 -15.66
CA PRO A 237 2.11 -0.80 -15.77
C PRO A 237 1.35 0.17 -14.85
N LYS A 238 2.03 0.70 -13.82
CA LYS A 238 1.49 1.68 -12.86
C LYS A 238 1.60 3.12 -13.34
N ARG A 239 2.30 3.37 -14.44
CA ARG A 239 2.46 4.70 -15.02
C ARG A 239 1.12 5.28 -15.42
N ARG A 240 0.82 6.47 -14.90
CA ARG A 240 -0.31 7.31 -15.32
C ARG A 240 0.19 8.46 -16.18
N ALA A 241 -0.57 8.82 -17.21
CA ALA A 241 -0.28 10.02 -18.00
C ALA A 241 -0.47 11.28 -17.15
N LEU A 242 0.42 12.26 -17.30
CA LEU A 242 0.22 13.58 -16.73
C LEU A 242 -0.88 14.29 -17.52
N VAL A 243 -2.06 14.38 -16.91
CA VAL A 243 -3.23 15.06 -17.49
C VAL A 243 -3.73 16.03 -16.45
N THR A 244 -3.02 17.13 -16.25
CA THR A 244 -3.51 18.20 -15.38
C THR A 244 -2.84 19.53 -15.73
N GLU A 245 -3.67 20.56 -15.87
CA GLU A 245 -3.28 21.98 -15.90
C GLU A 245 -3.58 22.65 -14.55
N ASP A 246 -4.16 21.91 -13.60
CA ASP A 246 -4.47 22.41 -12.25
C ASP A 246 -3.20 22.45 -11.39
N GLU A 247 -2.80 23.65 -10.98
CA GLU A 247 -1.67 23.89 -10.09
C GLU A 247 -1.79 23.12 -8.77
N GLY A 248 -3.02 22.96 -8.25
CA GLY A 248 -3.28 22.25 -7.00
C GLY A 248 -2.97 20.76 -7.13
N GLU A 249 -3.45 20.11 -8.19
CA GLU A 249 -3.14 18.73 -8.50
C GLU A 249 -1.65 18.52 -8.82
N PHE A 250 -1.03 19.42 -9.58
CA PHE A 250 0.40 19.35 -9.90
C PHE A 250 1.26 19.46 -8.63
N ALA A 251 0.91 20.35 -7.70
CA ALA A 251 1.58 20.46 -6.41
C ALA A 251 1.42 19.20 -5.54
N ARG A 252 0.25 18.54 -5.60
CA ARG A 252 0.02 17.25 -4.93
C ARG A 252 0.93 16.16 -5.51
N LEU A 253 1.03 16.05 -6.84
CA LEU A 253 1.90 15.09 -7.52
C LEU A 253 3.38 15.35 -7.22
N THR A 254 3.80 16.62 -7.18
CA THR A 254 5.16 17.03 -6.81
C THR A 254 5.50 16.64 -5.38
N ARG A 255 4.62 16.95 -4.41
CA ARG A 255 4.80 16.50 -3.02
C ARG A 255 4.94 14.99 -2.93
N LYS A 256 4.16 14.25 -3.74
CA LYS A 256 4.22 12.79 -3.78
C LYS A 256 5.56 12.29 -4.33
N ALA A 257 6.03 12.85 -5.44
CA ALA A 257 7.32 12.51 -6.01
C ALA A 257 8.48 12.81 -5.03
N LEU A 258 8.43 13.95 -4.32
CA LEU A 258 9.40 14.27 -3.24
C LEU A 258 9.40 13.20 -2.13
N SER A 259 8.21 12.72 -1.74
CA SER A 259 8.12 11.63 -0.75
C SER A 259 8.75 10.31 -1.20
N HIS A 260 8.88 10.13 -2.51
CA HIS A 260 9.49 8.97 -3.19
C HIS A 260 10.89 9.25 -3.73
N TYR A 261 11.52 10.38 -3.36
CA TYR A 261 12.81 10.82 -3.91
C TYR A 261 13.93 9.76 -3.84
N GLY A 262 13.92 8.91 -2.81
CA GLY A 262 14.89 7.83 -2.61
C GLY A 262 14.59 6.52 -3.35
N ASP A 263 13.51 6.45 -4.14
CA ASP A 263 12.98 5.22 -4.75
C ASP A 263 12.72 5.44 -6.24
N LEU A 264 13.68 5.02 -7.08
CA LEU A 264 13.61 5.23 -8.53
C LEU A 264 12.42 4.49 -9.16
N GLY A 265 12.06 3.31 -8.64
CA GLY A 265 10.90 2.55 -9.11
C GLY A 265 9.60 3.33 -8.93
N LYS A 266 9.40 3.96 -7.77
CA LYS A 266 8.25 4.85 -7.53
C LYS A 266 8.30 6.14 -8.33
N LEU A 267 9.48 6.66 -8.65
CA LEU A 267 9.61 7.81 -9.56
C LEU A 267 9.25 7.44 -11.02
N VAL A 268 9.55 6.23 -11.49
CA VAL A 268 9.11 5.73 -12.81
C VAL A 268 7.58 5.68 -12.90
N ALA A 269 6.89 5.31 -11.82
CA ALA A 269 5.42 5.30 -11.79
C ALA A 269 4.80 6.70 -11.72
N SER A 270 5.57 7.71 -11.32
CA SER A 270 5.09 9.08 -11.13
C SER A 270 4.60 9.70 -12.44
N PRO A 271 3.45 10.39 -12.46
CA PRO A 271 3.02 11.14 -13.65
C PRO A 271 4.04 12.21 -14.08
N LEU A 272 4.82 12.77 -13.13
CA LEU A 272 5.82 13.79 -13.41
C LEU A 272 7.00 13.28 -14.26
N ILE A 273 7.10 11.97 -14.48
CA ILE A 273 8.04 11.40 -15.44
C ILE A 273 7.83 11.98 -16.85
N ALA A 274 6.62 12.46 -17.17
CA ALA A 274 6.32 13.11 -18.43
C ALA A 274 7.10 14.41 -18.69
N LEU A 275 7.66 15.04 -17.64
CA LEU A 275 8.47 16.26 -17.77
C LEU A 275 9.90 15.99 -18.27
N THR A 276 10.29 14.72 -18.32
CA THR A 276 11.63 14.28 -18.69
C THR A 276 11.69 13.92 -20.17
N ASP A 277 12.89 13.99 -20.74
CA ASP A 277 13.13 13.64 -22.13
C ASP A 277 12.88 12.14 -22.38
N GLU A 278 12.76 11.77 -23.65
CA GLU A 278 12.65 10.37 -24.02
C GLU A 278 13.98 9.63 -23.78
N ALA A 279 13.98 8.77 -22.77
CA ALA A 279 15.10 7.91 -22.39
C ALA A 279 14.58 6.59 -21.80
N PRO A 280 15.45 5.59 -21.55
CA PRO A 280 15.10 4.41 -20.77
C PRO A 280 14.46 4.79 -19.42
N PRO A 281 13.53 3.99 -18.87
CA PRO A 281 12.73 4.38 -17.70
C PRO A 281 13.55 4.80 -16.48
N LEU A 282 14.67 4.11 -16.20
CA LEU A 282 15.55 4.44 -15.08
C LEU A 282 16.29 5.76 -15.28
N ASP A 283 16.73 6.05 -16.50
CA ASP A 283 17.39 7.31 -16.84
C ASP A 283 16.40 8.48 -16.70
N ARG A 284 15.14 8.27 -17.12
CA ARG A 284 14.06 9.25 -16.88
C ARG A 284 13.82 9.46 -15.39
N ALA A 285 13.80 8.40 -14.58
CA ALA A 285 13.61 8.54 -13.14
C ALA A 285 14.79 9.28 -12.48
N ALA A 286 16.02 9.03 -12.93
CA ALA A 286 17.20 9.77 -12.52
C ALA A 286 17.13 11.24 -12.95
N GLN A 287 16.66 11.53 -14.16
CA GLN A 287 16.43 12.89 -14.65
C GLN A 287 15.38 13.60 -13.79
N LEU A 288 14.21 12.98 -13.53
CA LEU A 288 13.19 13.54 -12.64
C LEU A 288 13.74 13.79 -11.23
N LYS A 289 14.51 12.86 -10.68
CA LYS A 289 15.19 13.03 -9.39
C LYS A 289 16.12 14.24 -9.39
N SER A 290 16.90 14.43 -10.45
CA SER A 290 17.77 15.60 -10.60
C SER A 290 16.99 16.90 -10.71
N MET A 291 15.88 16.94 -11.47
CA MET A 291 15.01 18.11 -11.58
C MET A 291 14.45 18.51 -10.21
N LEU A 292 13.93 17.54 -9.45
CA LEU A 292 13.46 17.76 -8.08
C LEU A 292 14.59 18.31 -7.18
N LEU A 293 15.80 17.74 -7.28
CA LEU A 293 16.95 18.21 -6.50
C LEU A 293 17.32 19.64 -6.86
N THR A 294 17.39 19.98 -8.15
CA THR A 294 17.69 21.34 -8.62
C THR A 294 16.67 22.33 -8.12
N SER A 295 15.37 22.02 -8.19
CA SER A 295 14.31 22.87 -7.65
C SER A 295 14.40 23.03 -6.13
N ILE A 296 14.77 21.98 -5.37
CA ILE A 296 15.04 22.10 -3.93
C ILE A 296 16.24 23.02 -3.69
N GLN A 297 17.32 22.86 -4.46
CA GLN A 297 18.54 23.66 -4.31
C GLN A 297 18.31 25.14 -4.59
N ARG A 298 17.38 25.50 -5.49
CA ARG A 298 16.97 26.90 -5.72
C ARG A 298 16.29 27.54 -4.50
N LEU A 299 15.75 26.73 -3.58
CA LEU A 299 15.21 27.24 -2.30
C LEU A 299 16.31 27.55 -1.28
N LYS A 300 17.56 27.14 -1.52
CA LYS A 300 18.67 27.40 -0.60
C LYS A 300 18.97 28.91 -0.60
N PRO A 301 18.95 29.58 0.57
CA PRO A 301 19.37 30.97 0.66
C PRO A 301 20.84 31.14 0.22
N ALA A 302 21.20 32.32 -0.29
CA ALA A 302 22.56 32.61 -0.76
C ALA A 302 23.61 32.63 0.38
N ASP A 303 23.17 32.81 1.62
CA ASP A 303 24.02 33.00 2.80
C ASP A 303 24.55 31.68 3.40
N GLY A 304 25.60 31.13 2.79
CA GLY A 304 26.47 30.12 3.42
C GLY A 304 26.03 28.67 3.31
N ASP A 305 26.71 27.79 4.05
CA ASP A 305 26.58 26.34 3.89
C ASP A 305 25.33 25.76 4.60
N PHE A 306 25.01 26.24 5.81
CA PHE A 306 23.83 25.86 6.61
C PHE A 306 23.33 27.00 7.50
N GLY A 307 22.01 27.20 7.56
CA GLY A 307 21.35 28.15 8.46
C GLY A 307 20.05 27.60 9.06
N THR A 308 19.63 28.19 10.19
CA THR A 308 18.38 27.85 10.90
C THR A 308 17.41 29.03 10.94
N SER A 309 17.65 30.08 10.15
CA SER A 309 16.75 31.22 10.07
C SER A 309 15.46 30.86 9.31
N ASP A 310 14.50 31.78 9.33
CA ASP A 310 13.19 31.58 8.73
C ASP A 310 13.26 31.36 7.20
N GLU A 311 14.29 31.91 6.54
CA GLU A 311 14.54 31.77 5.10
C GLU A 311 14.99 30.33 4.73
N TRP A 312 15.68 29.66 5.65
CA TRP A 312 16.19 28.30 5.44
C TRP A 312 15.13 27.22 5.60
N ARG A 313 13.97 27.54 6.19
CA ARG A 313 12.97 26.56 6.63
C ARG A 313 12.50 25.63 5.51
N HIS A 314 12.28 26.15 4.31
CA HIS A 314 11.75 25.38 3.18
C HIS A 314 12.80 24.46 2.56
N TYR A 315 14.02 24.98 2.35
CA TYR A 315 15.16 24.19 1.91
C TYR A 315 15.45 23.07 2.91
N ASN A 316 15.62 23.40 4.19
CA ASN A 316 15.95 22.42 5.22
C ASN A 316 14.88 21.33 5.33
N ALA A 317 13.60 21.70 5.32
CA ALA A 317 12.48 20.77 5.47
C ALA A 317 12.39 19.73 4.35
N LEU A 318 12.86 20.04 3.14
CA LEU A 318 12.87 19.13 2.00
C LEU A 318 14.23 18.41 1.85
N TYR A 319 15.33 19.15 1.86
CA TYR A 319 16.67 18.62 1.60
C TYR A 319 17.07 17.59 2.65
N PHE A 320 17.04 17.96 3.93
CA PHE A 320 17.45 17.02 4.98
C PHE A 320 16.49 15.83 5.10
N TYR A 321 15.19 16.05 4.88
CA TYR A 321 14.18 15.01 5.04
C TYR A 321 14.15 14.00 3.88
N TYR A 322 14.11 14.48 2.64
CA TYR A 322 13.94 13.63 1.45
C TYR A 322 15.27 13.29 0.77
N VAL A 323 16.21 14.24 0.69
CA VAL A 323 17.50 14.04 -0.01
C VAL A 323 18.50 13.33 0.89
N LYS A 324 18.72 13.83 2.11
CA LYS A 324 19.60 13.21 3.11
C LYS A 324 18.91 12.09 3.90
N GLY A 325 17.59 11.98 3.84
CA GLY A 325 16.84 10.90 4.50
C GLY A 325 16.71 11.00 6.03
N ILE A 326 16.96 12.18 6.61
CA ILE A 326 16.88 12.42 8.05
C ILE A 326 15.42 12.58 8.45
N ARG A 327 14.88 11.66 9.27
CA ARG A 327 13.48 11.72 9.75
C ARG A 327 13.41 12.07 11.24
N PRO A 328 13.28 13.34 11.64
CA PRO A 328 13.54 13.78 13.02
C PRO A 328 12.71 13.05 14.10
N TYR A 329 11.45 12.74 13.79
CA TYR A 329 10.51 12.08 14.71
C TYR A 329 10.34 10.58 14.47
N SER A 330 11.19 9.96 13.62
CA SER A 330 11.19 8.53 13.42
C SER A 330 12.19 7.84 14.33
N VAL A 331 11.75 6.78 15.01
CA VAL A 331 12.63 5.86 15.77
C VAL A 331 13.68 5.20 14.87
N ARG A 332 13.41 5.12 13.55
CA ARG A 332 14.30 4.48 12.56
C ARG A 332 15.40 5.40 12.03
N THR A 333 15.49 6.64 12.49
CA THR A 333 16.54 7.56 12.02
C THR A 333 17.89 7.14 12.57
N LYS A 334 18.77 6.71 11.67
CA LYS A 334 20.16 6.38 11.99
C LYS A 334 20.87 7.67 12.41
N ARG A 335 21.35 7.72 13.67
CA ARG A 335 22.04 8.88 14.24
C ARG A 335 23.56 8.73 14.26
N GLU A 336 24.04 7.51 14.00
CA GLU A 336 25.44 7.12 14.17
C GLU A 336 26.31 7.54 12.98
N ASP A 337 25.75 7.59 11.76
CA ASP A 337 26.48 7.88 10.51
C ASP A 337 26.28 9.32 9.98
N LEU A 338 25.92 10.29 10.83
CA LEU A 338 25.63 11.66 10.39
C LEU A 338 26.89 12.54 10.32
N ASP A 339 27.02 13.30 9.23
CA ASP A 339 28.05 14.34 9.11
C ASP A 339 27.80 15.50 10.12
N ALA A 340 28.73 16.46 10.19
CA ALA A 340 28.63 17.55 11.16
C ALA A 340 27.41 18.47 10.90
N GLU A 341 27.03 18.65 9.65
CA GLU A 341 25.92 19.50 9.23
C GLU A 341 24.57 18.81 9.47
N ASP A 342 24.44 17.56 9.04
CA ASP A 342 23.29 16.69 9.23
C ASP A 342 22.94 16.54 10.73
N ARG A 343 23.96 16.47 11.59
CA ARG A 343 23.79 16.44 13.05
C ARG A 343 23.22 17.77 13.58
N ARG A 344 23.70 18.91 13.08
CA ARG A 344 23.18 20.24 13.46
C ARG A 344 21.74 20.41 12.98
N ALA A 345 21.44 20.00 11.76
CA ALA A 345 20.09 20.01 11.21
C ALA A 345 19.13 19.13 12.02
N LEU A 346 19.53 17.89 12.35
CA LEU A 346 18.74 17.00 13.18
C LEU A 346 18.49 17.59 14.58
N GLN A 347 19.51 18.17 15.20
CA GLN A 347 19.37 18.81 16.51
C GLN A 347 18.37 19.98 16.44
N TRP A 348 18.49 20.84 15.44
CA TRP A 348 17.55 21.93 15.22
C TRP A 348 16.11 21.44 15.03
N PHE A 349 15.88 20.41 14.21
CA PHE A 349 14.54 19.84 14.02
C PHE A 349 13.93 19.32 15.31
N VAL A 350 14.70 18.60 16.13
CA VAL A 350 14.18 18.00 17.36
C VAL A 350 13.97 19.04 18.45
N THR A 351 14.81 20.09 18.51
CA THR A 351 14.78 21.08 19.59
C THR A 351 13.83 22.25 19.29
N GLN A 352 13.77 22.74 18.06
CA GLN A 352 13.10 23.99 17.73
C GLN A 352 11.88 23.85 16.80
N VAL A 353 11.76 22.73 16.10
CA VAL A 353 10.67 22.53 15.13
C VAL A 353 9.69 21.52 15.71
N PRO A 354 8.40 21.86 15.87
CA PRO A 354 7.37 20.85 16.14
C PRO A 354 7.04 20.02 14.89
N GLU A 355 6.62 18.77 15.07
CA GLU A 355 6.27 17.86 13.96
C GLU A 355 5.22 18.45 13.01
N ARG A 356 4.16 19.06 13.56
CA ARG A 356 3.13 19.74 12.76
C ARG A 356 3.71 20.90 11.93
N THR A 357 4.67 21.64 12.48
CA THR A 357 5.31 22.77 11.80
C THR A 357 6.19 22.26 10.65
N LEU A 358 6.96 21.20 10.87
CA LEU A 358 7.73 20.55 9.82
C LEU A 358 6.83 20.12 8.66
N HIS A 359 5.70 19.46 8.95
CA HIS A 359 4.74 19.07 7.92
C HIS A 359 4.16 20.26 7.15
N ASN A 360 3.87 21.37 7.82
CA ASN A 360 3.40 22.58 7.15
C ASN A 360 4.48 23.18 6.23
N TRP A 361 5.73 23.22 6.68
CA TRP A 361 6.85 23.71 5.87
C TRP A 361 7.12 22.81 4.67
N GLN A 362 7.03 21.49 4.82
CA GLN A 362 7.13 20.54 3.72
C GLN A 362 6.03 20.75 2.67
N ASN A 363 4.78 20.94 3.12
CA ASN A 363 3.66 21.20 2.22
C ASN A 363 3.83 22.52 1.44
N ALA A 364 4.25 23.59 2.13
CA ALA A 364 4.51 24.88 1.50
C ALA A 364 5.71 24.81 0.54
N ALA A 365 6.80 24.17 0.94
CA ALA A 365 7.99 24.01 0.11
C ALA A 365 7.72 23.17 -1.13
N ALA A 366 6.93 22.09 -1.02
CA ALA A 366 6.53 21.28 -2.16
C ALA A 366 5.71 22.07 -3.19
N ARG A 367 4.90 23.05 -2.77
CA ARG A 367 4.21 23.97 -3.68
C ARG A 367 5.19 24.88 -4.42
N LEU A 368 6.21 25.40 -3.74
CA LEU A 368 7.26 26.21 -4.39
C LEU A 368 8.03 25.41 -5.44
N VAL A 369 8.42 24.17 -5.12
CA VAL A 369 9.05 23.24 -6.08
C VAL A 369 8.11 22.98 -7.26
N ALA A 370 6.82 22.78 -7.01
CA ALA A 370 5.83 22.56 -8.05
C ALA A 370 5.72 23.76 -9.01
N THR A 371 5.67 24.98 -8.48
CA THR A 371 5.66 26.21 -9.26
C THR A 371 6.94 26.35 -10.10
N ASP A 372 8.10 26.06 -9.53
CA ASP A 372 9.40 26.09 -10.23
C ASP A 372 9.44 25.09 -11.39
N LEU A 373 8.96 23.85 -11.16
CA LEU A 373 8.87 22.84 -12.21
C LEU A 373 7.91 23.24 -13.33
N MET A 374 6.72 23.79 -13.00
CA MET A 374 5.78 24.27 -14.01
C MET A 374 6.35 25.43 -14.84
N ALA A 375 7.07 26.36 -14.20
CA ALA A 375 7.74 27.46 -14.91
C ALA A 375 8.87 26.96 -15.83
N GLY A 376 9.60 25.93 -15.40
CA GLY A 376 10.63 25.27 -16.21
C GLY A 376 10.07 24.60 -17.48
N VAL A 377 8.85 24.06 -17.41
CA VAL A 377 8.18 23.43 -18.57
C VAL A 377 7.75 24.47 -19.60
N GLY A 378 7.38 25.69 -19.18
CA GLY A 378 6.96 26.77 -20.09
C GLY A 378 8.12 27.58 -20.70
N SER A 379 9.38 27.25 -20.36
CA SER A 379 10.58 27.94 -20.85
C SER A 379 11.45 27.08 -21.78
N ALA A 380 11.03 25.85 -22.06
CA ALA A 380 11.52 24.98 -23.14
C ALA A 380 10.53 25.03 -24.31
#